data_AF-A0A814SGV1-F1
#
_entry.id   AF-A0A814SGV1-F1
#
_cell.length_a   1.000
_cell.length_b   1.000
_cell.length_c   1.000
_cell.angle_alpha   90.00
_cell.angle_beta   90.00
_cell.angle_gamma   90.00
#
_symmetry.space_group_name_H-M   'P 1'
#
loop_
_entity.id
_entity.type
_entity.pdbx_description
1 polymer ?
#
loop_
_entity_poly.entity_id
_entity_poly.type
_entity_poly.pdbx_seq_one_letter_code
_entity_poly.pdbx_strand_id
1 'polypeptide(L)'
;MTTKLGGEYLGEKLLNCQSTIDTCELNNKTIGLYFSAHWCGPCRQFTPKLAEVYKNVKSTNPDIPFDIIFISGDHDQNAFNDYYKDMPWKALPFEEHERADKLNELYEIQGIPALVILKPDGEILTTDGDDEIVTDGLIAINKWLEGKTLLWEADIKDYPKNTYVWSYIKCNQCYVKSIVGNRYGCPKRECNYELCEKCYQNQTVKHEHNLMEYLIPKQQCTFEDLFGKNCMLLDQDKQVKLDETNQKYIALYFSAHWCPPCRDFTPLLAELYLKAVNEKKLPFDIIFVSSDRDQQSFDDYYKEMPWKAIPYNNDQVKIQLKSYFVIHGIPSLVVLKPNGQVLTTQGRKDIDKKQLEAIETWCEGKKVEYPKLSKDEFVWPSVTCDGCQMSPLVGERYYCKTCGNYDLCAGCQQKGHEHELMPVPQPNDDDDED
;
A
#
# COMPACT_ATOMS: atom_id res chain seq x y z
N MET A 1 30.36 10.12 16.09
CA MET A 1 29.43 9.68 15.04
C MET A 1 28.18 9.20 15.73
N THR A 2 27.32 10.14 16.06
CA THR A 2 26.03 9.93 16.73
C THR A 2 25.05 9.39 15.70
N THR A 3 24.44 8.25 16.00
CA THR A 3 23.40 7.59 15.22
C THR A 3 22.20 8.53 15.07
N LYS A 4 21.76 8.78 13.83
CA LYS A 4 20.68 9.73 13.46
C LYS A 4 19.28 9.35 13.99
N LEU A 5 19.10 8.17 14.58
CA LEU A 5 17.80 7.69 15.07
C LEU A 5 17.41 8.19 16.47
N GLY A 6 18.39 8.43 17.34
CA GLY A 6 18.17 8.84 18.72
C GLY A 6 18.18 10.36 18.90
N GLY A 7 17.48 10.86 19.93
CA GLY A 7 17.38 12.27 20.31
C GLY A 7 16.54 13.14 19.35
N GLU A 8 16.91 13.15 18.08
CA GLU A 8 16.35 14.04 17.04
C GLU A 8 14.88 13.67 16.72
N TYR A 9 14.60 12.40 16.39
CA TYR A 9 13.26 11.95 15.98
C TYR A 9 12.39 11.46 17.14
N LEU A 10 12.96 10.72 18.09
CA LEU A 10 12.23 10.03 19.17
C LEU A 10 12.29 10.73 20.53
N GLY A 11 12.97 11.87 20.61
CA GLY A 11 13.22 12.58 21.88
C GLY A 11 14.30 11.91 22.71
N GLU A 12 14.57 12.43 23.90
CA GLU A 12 15.60 11.88 24.79
C GLU A 12 15.15 10.59 25.49
N LYS A 13 13.84 10.41 25.69
CA LYS A 13 13.29 9.42 26.61
C LYS A 13 12.14 8.62 26.03
N LEU A 14 12.12 7.32 26.30
CA LEU A 14 11.03 6.39 25.97
C LEU A 14 10.50 5.67 27.20
N LEU A 15 9.27 5.18 27.13
CA LEU A 15 8.67 4.31 28.13
C LEU A 15 9.03 2.84 27.86
N ASN A 16 9.24 2.06 28.91
CA ASN A 16 9.43 0.61 28.85
C ASN A 16 8.70 -0.06 30.03
N CYS A 17 7.35 -0.08 30.01
CA CYS A 17 6.37 -0.67 30.97
C CYS A 17 6.57 -0.51 32.50
N GLN A 18 7.75 -0.14 32.97
CA GLN A 18 8.26 -0.20 34.35
C GLN A 18 9.11 1.04 34.66
N SER A 19 9.72 1.65 33.65
CA SER A 19 10.51 2.88 33.79
C SER A 19 10.57 3.67 32.48
N THR A 20 11.21 4.83 32.55
CA THR A 20 11.73 5.54 31.39
C THR A 20 13.12 5.02 31.04
N ILE A 21 13.49 5.02 29.76
CA ILE A 21 14.84 4.69 29.28
C ILE A 21 15.33 5.79 28.33
N ASP A 22 16.65 5.91 28.19
CA ASP A 22 17.23 6.89 27.28
C ASP A 22 17.26 6.35 25.84
N THR A 23 16.94 7.20 24.85
CA THR A 23 16.90 6.78 23.43
C THR A 23 18.25 6.34 22.89
N CYS A 24 19.36 6.72 23.53
CA CYS A 24 20.69 6.26 23.17
C CYS A 24 20.86 4.73 23.33
N GLU A 25 20.02 4.07 24.12
CA GLU A 25 19.98 2.60 24.23
C GLU A 25 19.50 1.91 22.94
N LEU A 26 18.96 2.67 21.99
CA LEU A 26 18.53 2.20 20.68
C LEU A 26 19.64 2.24 19.62
N ASN A 27 20.79 2.80 19.97
CA ASN A 27 21.91 2.92 19.03
C ASN A 27 22.33 1.54 18.51
N ASN A 28 22.58 1.48 17.20
CA ASN A 28 22.96 0.27 16.46
C ASN A 28 21.87 -0.83 16.40
N LYS A 29 20.61 -0.53 16.73
CA LYS A 29 19.49 -1.47 16.61
C LYS A 29 18.62 -1.14 15.40
N THR A 30 18.04 -2.18 14.81
CA THR A 30 16.90 -2.03 13.91
C THR A 30 15.67 -1.67 14.73
N ILE A 31 14.93 -0.62 14.35
CA ILE A 31 13.81 -0.08 15.11
C ILE A 31 12.52 -0.17 14.31
N GLY A 32 11.47 -0.75 14.90
CA GLY A 32 10.11 -0.69 14.37
C GLY A 32 9.30 0.42 15.03
N LEU A 33 8.86 1.42 14.29
CA LEU A 33 7.90 2.43 14.73
C LEU A 33 6.49 1.90 14.49
N TYR A 34 5.79 1.58 15.57
CA TYR A 34 4.47 0.96 15.53
C TYR A 34 3.37 1.98 15.79
N PHE A 35 2.70 2.44 14.75
CA PHE A 35 1.59 3.39 14.81
C PHE A 35 0.27 2.64 15.03
N SER A 36 -0.41 2.93 16.13
CA SER A 36 -1.59 2.17 16.56
C SER A 36 -2.41 2.94 17.58
N ALA A 37 -3.65 2.51 17.83
CA ALA A 37 -4.50 3.12 18.85
C ALA A 37 -5.50 2.12 19.45
N HIS A 38 -5.87 2.33 20.70
CA HIS A 38 -6.84 1.49 21.41
C HIS A 38 -8.20 1.52 20.74
N TRP A 39 -8.67 2.68 20.28
CA TRP A 39 -9.99 2.84 19.65
C TRP A 39 -10.08 2.14 18.28
N CYS A 40 -8.94 1.87 17.63
CA CYS A 40 -8.85 1.26 16.31
C CYS A 40 -9.09 -0.26 16.33
N GLY A 41 -10.17 -0.71 15.70
CA GLY A 41 -10.55 -2.13 15.61
C GLY A 41 -9.50 -3.03 14.96
N PRO A 42 -9.00 -2.72 13.74
CA PRO A 42 -7.93 -3.48 13.09
C PRO A 42 -6.65 -3.55 13.93
N CYS A 43 -6.29 -2.46 14.60
CA CYS A 43 -5.13 -2.37 15.48
C CYS A 43 -5.20 -3.40 16.62
N ARG A 44 -6.35 -3.49 17.30
CA ARG A 44 -6.57 -4.50 18.36
C ARG A 44 -6.48 -5.95 17.86
N GLN A 45 -6.65 -6.20 16.56
CA GLN A 45 -6.46 -7.53 15.96
C GLN A 45 -5.00 -7.81 15.59
N PHE A 46 -4.23 -6.78 15.24
CA PHE A 46 -2.83 -6.90 14.83
C PHE A 46 -1.87 -6.96 16.02
N THR A 47 -2.07 -6.12 17.05
CA THR A 47 -1.18 -6.01 18.22
C THR A 47 -0.82 -7.37 18.86
N PRO A 48 -1.77 -8.30 19.10
CA PRO A 48 -1.44 -9.59 19.69
C PRO A 48 -0.49 -10.43 18.83
N LYS A 49 -0.62 -10.35 17.49
CA LYS A 49 0.25 -11.08 16.55
C LYS A 49 1.67 -10.53 16.57
N LEU A 50 1.80 -9.20 16.53
CA LEU A 50 3.10 -8.54 16.62
C LEU A 50 3.77 -8.84 17.97
N ALA A 51 3.01 -8.81 19.07
CA ALA A 51 3.50 -9.15 20.41
C ALA A 51 3.98 -10.60 20.52
N GLU A 52 3.27 -11.55 19.91
CA GLU A 52 3.69 -12.96 19.86
C GLU A 52 5.03 -13.13 19.14
N VAL A 53 5.17 -12.53 17.95
CA VAL A 53 6.43 -12.57 17.16
C VAL A 53 7.58 -11.95 17.96
N TYR A 54 7.37 -10.75 18.52
CA TYR A 54 8.38 -10.04 19.30
C TYR A 54 8.83 -10.86 20.52
N LYS A 55 7.89 -11.41 21.29
CA LYS A 55 8.18 -12.24 22.48
C LYS A 55 9.00 -13.48 22.10
N ASN A 56 8.62 -14.17 21.03
CA ASN A 56 9.33 -15.36 20.54
C ASN A 56 10.78 -15.03 20.14
N VAL A 57 11.00 -13.87 19.50
CA VAL A 57 12.34 -13.39 19.16
C VAL A 57 13.16 -13.11 20.41
N LYS A 58 12.63 -12.30 21.33
CA LYS A 58 13.33 -11.91 22.56
C LYS A 58 13.57 -13.07 23.51
N SER A 59 12.69 -14.07 23.55
CA SER A 59 12.91 -15.28 24.37
C SER A 59 14.01 -16.18 23.80
N THR A 60 14.17 -16.20 22.48
CA THR A 60 15.17 -17.04 21.79
C THR A 60 16.55 -16.37 21.78
N ASN A 61 16.59 -15.04 21.62
CA ASN A 61 17.79 -14.24 21.66
C ASN A 61 17.49 -12.89 22.34
N PRO A 62 17.69 -12.79 23.68
CA PRO A 62 17.41 -11.56 24.42
C PRO A 62 18.20 -10.34 23.92
N ASP A 63 19.43 -10.58 23.46
CA ASP A 63 20.38 -9.54 23.04
C ASP A 63 20.26 -9.16 21.55
N ILE A 64 19.25 -9.68 20.85
CA ILE A 64 19.04 -9.39 19.44
C ILE A 64 18.85 -7.88 19.20
N PRO A 65 19.54 -7.26 18.21
CA PRO A 65 19.57 -5.82 18.01
C PRO A 65 18.32 -5.33 17.25
N PHE A 66 17.15 -5.66 17.78
CA PHE A 66 15.84 -5.27 17.27
C PHE A 66 14.96 -4.76 18.41
N ASP A 67 14.24 -3.67 18.19
CA ASP A 67 13.24 -3.17 19.14
C ASP A 67 12.05 -2.52 18.44
N ILE A 68 10.94 -2.38 19.17
CA ILE A 68 9.72 -1.73 18.69
C ILE A 68 9.41 -0.54 19.61
N ILE A 69 8.94 0.55 19.02
CA ILE A 69 8.48 1.75 19.71
C ILE A 69 7.04 2.00 19.29
N PHE A 70 6.13 1.88 20.24
CA PHE A 70 4.74 2.23 20.06
C PHE A 70 4.58 3.75 19.96
N ILE A 71 3.99 4.19 18.84
CA ILE A 71 3.57 5.55 18.59
C ILE A 71 2.04 5.57 18.65
N SER A 72 1.50 6.14 19.72
CA SER A 72 0.07 6.10 19.98
C SER A 72 -0.69 7.15 19.20
N GLY A 73 -1.82 6.74 18.62
CA GLY A 73 -2.88 7.61 18.13
C GLY A 73 -4.08 7.70 19.06
N ASP A 74 -3.93 7.34 20.34
CA ASP A 74 -5.00 7.45 21.34
C ASP A 74 -5.28 8.91 21.68
N HIS A 75 -6.52 9.20 22.10
CA HIS A 75 -6.96 10.57 22.38
C HIS A 75 -6.71 11.02 23.82
N ASP A 76 -6.38 10.09 24.72
CA ASP A 76 -6.15 10.38 26.12
C ASP A 76 -5.19 9.38 26.78
N GLN A 77 -4.59 9.82 27.89
CA GLN A 77 -3.61 9.06 28.66
C GLN A 77 -4.14 7.72 29.18
N ASN A 78 -5.43 7.63 29.52
CA ASN A 78 -6.00 6.40 30.06
C ASN A 78 -6.14 5.34 28.96
N ALA A 79 -6.64 5.74 27.78
CA ALA A 79 -6.71 4.87 26.61
C ALA A 79 -5.31 4.36 26.19
N PHE A 80 -4.31 5.25 26.19
CA PHE A 80 -2.91 4.89 25.97
C PHE A 80 -2.44 3.84 26.99
N ASN A 81 -2.59 4.12 28.29
CA ASN A 81 -2.14 3.23 29.36
C ASN A 81 -2.82 1.85 29.28
N ASP A 82 -4.12 1.84 29.05
CA ASP A 82 -4.90 0.60 28.97
C ASP A 82 -4.50 -0.28 27.80
N TYR A 83 -4.09 0.31 26.68
CA TYR A 83 -3.68 -0.42 25.50
C TYR A 83 -2.22 -0.85 25.55
N TYR A 84 -1.35 0.02 26.07
CA TYR A 84 0.08 -0.22 26.15
C TYR A 84 0.47 -1.28 27.19
N LYS A 85 -0.31 -1.47 28.27
CA LYS A 85 0.05 -2.35 29.41
C LYS A 85 0.44 -3.79 29.04
N ASP A 86 -0.11 -4.32 27.96
CA ASP A 86 0.14 -5.71 27.51
C ASP A 86 1.19 -5.80 26.37
N MET A 87 1.70 -4.66 25.91
CA MET A 87 2.70 -4.59 24.84
C MET A 87 4.11 -4.87 25.40
N PRO A 88 4.89 -5.79 24.79
CA PRO A 88 6.19 -6.20 25.31
C PRO A 88 7.35 -5.27 24.93
N TRP A 89 7.08 -4.12 24.33
CA TRP A 89 8.05 -3.22 23.72
C TRP A 89 7.98 -1.81 24.31
N LYS A 90 8.76 -0.87 23.77
CA LYS A 90 8.84 0.52 24.26
C LYS A 90 7.72 1.37 23.69
N ALA A 91 7.47 2.55 24.27
CA ALA A 91 6.54 3.53 23.72
C ALA A 91 7.12 4.93 23.78
N LEU A 92 6.70 5.78 22.82
CA LEU A 92 6.86 7.21 22.98
C LEU A 92 5.92 7.67 24.11
N PRO A 93 6.37 8.54 25.05
CA PRO A 93 5.50 9.11 26.07
C PRO A 93 4.27 9.77 25.44
N PHE A 94 3.10 9.61 26.05
CA PHE A 94 1.85 10.13 25.49
C PHE A 94 1.85 11.66 25.37
N GLU A 95 2.56 12.33 26.27
CA GLU A 95 2.72 13.79 26.26
C GLU A 95 3.48 14.30 25.03
N GLU A 96 4.28 13.45 24.36
CA GLU A 96 5.03 13.75 23.13
C GLU A 96 4.13 13.64 21.87
N HIS A 97 2.86 13.98 21.98
CA HIS A 97 1.88 13.92 20.88
C HIS A 97 2.30 14.72 19.64
N GLU A 98 2.88 15.92 19.79
CA GLU A 98 3.42 16.68 18.65
C GLU A 98 4.52 15.92 17.89
N ARG A 99 5.29 15.10 18.60
CA ARG A 99 6.32 14.26 18.00
C ARG A 99 5.71 13.03 17.34
N ALA A 100 4.69 12.44 17.94
CA ALA A 100 3.91 11.37 17.29
C ALA A 100 3.29 11.87 15.97
N ASP A 101 2.75 13.09 15.94
CA ASP A 101 2.19 13.72 14.74
C ASP A 101 3.27 13.96 13.67
N LYS A 102 4.43 14.50 14.06
CA LYS A 102 5.58 14.66 13.15
C LYS A 102 6.05 13.32 12.56
N LEU A 103 6.05 12.25 13.36
CA LEU A 103 6.42 10.91 12.88
C LEU A 103 5.35 10.36 11.92
N ASN A 104 4.06 10.58 12.19
CA ASN A 104 2.98 10.22 11.28
C ASN A 104 3.13 10.93 9.92
N GLU A 105 3.42 12.24 9.93
CA GLU A 105 3.62 13.03 8.72
C GLU A 105 4.88 12.62 7.96
N LEU A 106 6.02 12.45 8.67
CA LEU A 106 7.31 12.08 8.09
C LEU A 106 7.26 10.76 7.33
N TYR A 107 6.52 9.78 7.85
CA TYR A 107 6.40 8.46 7.25
C TYR A 107 5.10 8.25 6.46
N GLU A 108 4.37 9.34 6.17
CA GLU A 108 3.16 9.35 5.35
C GLU A 108 2.08 8.36 5.80
N ILE A 109 1.90 8.15 7.12
CA ILE A 109 0.98 7.15 7.67
C ILE A 109 -0.47 7.49 7.32
N GLN A 110 -1.04 6.78 6.34
CA GLN A 110 -2.42 7.00 5.84
C GLN A 110 -3.48 6.30 6.69
N GLY A 111 -3.09 5.32 7.50
CA GLY A 111 -4.00 4.51 8.30
C GLY A 111 -3.24 3.66 9.32
N ILE A 112 -3.95 3.24 10.36
CA ILE A 112 -3.42 2.37 11.42
C ILE A 112 -4.17 1.03 11.46
N PRO A 113 -3.50 -0.09 11.83
CA PRO A 113 -2.10 -0.18 12.28
C PRO A 113 -1.11 0.08 11.13
N ALA A 114 0.07 0.61 11.45
CA ALA A 114 1.21 0.70 10.53
C ALA A 114 2.51 0.42 11.29
N LEU A 115 3.47 -0.25 10.66
CA LEU A 115 4.77 -0.54 11.28
C LEU A 115 5.92 -0.20 10.31
N VAL A 116 6.63 0.89 10.61
CA VAL A 116 7.79 1.34 9.83
C VAL A 116 9.06 0.78 10.42
N ILE A 117 9.90 0.13 9.61
CA ILE A 117 11.16 -0.46 10.07
C ILE A 117 12.32 0.43 9.60
N LEU A 118 13.17 0.80 10.54
CA LEU A 118 14.34 1.64 10.35
C LEU A 118 15.60 0.80 10.60
N LYS A 119 16.58 0.94 9.70
CA LYS A 119 17.92 0.37 9.87
C LYS A 119 18.66 1.07 11.01
N PRO A 120 19.74 0.49 11.56
CA PRO A 120 20.55 1.12 12.61
C PRO A 120 21.04 2.55 12.37
N ASP A 121 21.17 2.96 11.10
CA ASP A 121 21.60 4.31 10.68
C ASP A 121 20.45 5.32 10.54
N GLY A 122 19.19 4.86 10.64
CA GLY A 122 17.98 5.68 10.52
C GLY A 122 17.34 5.69 9.14
N GLU A 123 17.94 5.03 8.16
CA GLU A 123 17.28 4.85 6.89
C GLU A 123 16.05 3.94 7.02
N ILE A 124 14.99 4.29 6.28
CA ILE A 124 13.80 3.44 6.16
C ILE A 124 14.21 2.15 5.46
N LEU A 125 13.96 1.02 6.12
CA LEU A 125 14.07 -0.30 5.53
C LEU A 125 12.77 -0.70 4.81
N THR A 126 11.62 -0.51 5.45
CA THR A 126 10.28 -0.78 4.90
C THR A 126 9.22 0.04 5.65
N THR A 127 8.17 0.45 4.96
CA THR A 127 6.95 1.05 5.55
C THR A 127 5.81 0.05 5.70
N ASP A 128 5.99 -1.17 5.19
CA ASP A 128 4.96 -2.21 5.12
C ASP A 128 5.15 -3.27 6.23
N GLY A 129 5.83 -2.93 7.32
CA GLY A 129 6.27 -3.89 8.33
C GLY A 129 5.14 -4.62 9.03
N ASP A 130 3.93 -4.05 9.09
CA ASP A 130 2.76 -4.66 9.70
C ASP A 130 2.18 -5.73 8.78
N ASP A 131 2.10 -5.45 7.48
CA ASP A 131 1.79 -6.45 6.45
C ASP A 131 2.85 -7.57 6.45
N GLU A 132 4.13 -7.21 6.52
CA GLU A 132 5.22 -8.19 6.63
C GLU A 132 5.04 -9.06 7.88
N ILE A 133 4.70 -8.53 9.05
CA ILE A 133 4.46 -9.34 10.26
C ILE A 133 3.24 -10.24 10.12
N VAL A 134 2.12 -9.72 9.57
CA VAL A 134 0.91 -10.53 9.32
C VAL A 134 1.24 -11.70 8.41
N THR A 135 2.13 -11.50 7.45
CA THR A 135 2.37 -12.42 6.34
C THR A 135 3.55 -13.38 6.59
N ASP A 136 4.67 -12.89 7.14
CA ASP A 136 5.92 -13.60 7.43
C ASP A 136 6.08 -14.06 8.89
N GLY A 137 5.46 -13.37 9.85
CA GLY A 137 5.74 -13.52 11.27
C GLY A 137 7.24 -13.37 11.62
N LEU A 138 7.82 -14.40 12.24
CA LEU A 138 9.23 -14.42 12.66
C LEU A 138 10.25 -14.24 11.52
N ILE A 139 9.88 -14.57 10.28
CA ILE A 139 10.78 -14.46 9.14
C ILE A 139 11.05 -12.98 8.80
N ALA A 140 10.09 -12.08 9.01
CA ALA A 140 10.28 -10.64 8.80
C ALA A 140 11.41 -10.09 9.68
N ILE A 141 11.43 -10.48 10.98
CA ILE A 141 12.45 -10.00 11.92
C ILE A 141 13.86 -10.40 11.48
N ASN A 142 14.06 -11.64 11.03
CA ASN A 142 15.37 -12.09 10.55
C ASN A 142 15.84 -11.29 9.33
N LYS A 143 14.93 -10.97 8.41
CA LYS A 143 15.24 -10.17 7.21
C LYS A 143 15.59 -8.72 7.57
N TRP A 144 14.86 -8.13 8.50
CA TRP A 144 15.13 -6.76 8.97
C TRP A 144 16.49 -6.61 9.61
N LEU A 145 16.89 -7.64 10.37
CA LEU A 145 18.21 -7.69 11.02
C LEU A 145 19.36 -7.90 10.03
N GLU A 146 19.11 -8.57 8.91
CA GLU A 146 20.06 -8.68 7.80
C GLU A 146 20.12 -7.40 6.94
N GLY A 147 19.33 -6.37 7.25
CA GLY A 147 19.25 -5.13 6.47
C GLY A 147 18.60 -5.32 5.11
N LYS A 148 17.81 -6.37 4.93
CA LYS A 148 17.14 -6.71 3.67
C LYS A 148 15.69 -6.21 3.70
N THR A 149 15.35 -5.34 2.75
CA THR A 149 13.95 -5.02 2.41
C THR A 149 13.36 -6.19 1.62
N LEU A 150 12.05 -6.40 1.70
CA LEU A 150 11.35 -7.30 0.77
C LEU A 150 11.24 -6.67 -0.63
N LEU A 151 12.36 -6.65 -1.33
CA LEU A 151 12.40 -6.64 -2.78
C LEU A 151 13.28 -7.79 -3.25
N TRP A 152 12.63 -8.92 -3.54
CA TRP A 152 13.03 -9.93 -4.54
C TRP A 152 14.35 -10.70 -4.39
N GLU A 153 15.03 -10.70 -3.25
CA GLU A 153 16.24 -11.54 -3.10
C GLU A 153 16.28 -12.27 -1.75
N ALA A 154 15.58 -13.40 -1.68
CA ALA A 154 15.93 -14.44 -0.71
C ALA A 154 16.78 -15.50 -1.40
N ASP A 155 17.96 -15.75 -0.85
CA ASP A 155 18.91 -16.79 -1.24
C ASP A 155 18.23 -18.16 -1.40
N ILE A 156 17.94 -18.54 -2.65
CA ILE A 156 17.62 -19.92 -3.00
C ILE A 156 18.76 -20.45 -3.88
N LYS A 157 19.87 -20.83 -3.24
CA LYS A 157 21.07 -21.37 -3.93
C LYS A 157 20.78 -22.59 -4.80
N ASP A 158 19.67 -23.29 -4.55
CA ASP A 158 19.27 -24.52 -5.22
C ASP A 158 18.29 -24.35 -6.39
N TYR A 159 17.88 -23.11 -6.73
CA TYR A 159 16.94 -22.88 -7.82
C TYR A 159 17.57 -22.03 -8.94
N PRO A 160 17.15 -22.24 -10.21
CA PRO A 160 17.64 -21.44 -11.33
C PRO A 160 17.47 -19.94 -11.08
N LYS A 161 18.44 -19.14 -11.56
CA LYS A 161 18.30 -17.68 -11.63
C LYS A 161 16.96 -17.33 -12.31
N ASN A 162 16.24 -16.36 -11.74
CA ASN A 162 14.92 -15.87 -12.18
C ASN A 162 13.71 -16.76 -11.85
N THR A 163 13.83 -17.72 -10.94
CA THR A 163 12.66 -18.48 -10.47
C THR A 163 11.78 -17.59 -9.60
N TYR A 164 10.49 -17.50 -9.93
CA TYR A 164 9.53 -16.73 -9.16
C TYR A 164 9.25 -17.40 -7.81
N VAL A 165 9.16 -16.60 -6.75
CA VAL A 165 8.83 -17.06 -5.41
C VAL A 165 7.49 -16.48 -5.00
N TRP A 166 6.51 -17.35 -4.79
CA TRP A 166 5.24 -17.02 -4.16
C TRP A 166 5.45 -16.88 -2.67
N SER A 167 5.85 -15.67 -2.30
CA SER A 167 5.77 -15.12 -0.94
C SER A 167 4.60 -15.72 -0.18
N TYR A 168 4.80 -16.51 0.90
CA TYR A 168 3.74 -16.78 1.89
C TYR A 168 2.61 -17.70 1.46
N ILE A 169 2.68 -18.22 0.25
CA ILE A 169 1.77 -19.28 -0.17
C ILE A 169 2.31 -20.60 0.34
N LYS A 170 1.60 -21.17 1.31
CA LYS A 170 1.93 -22.46 1.90
C LYS A 170 1.38 -23.58 1.02
N CYS A 171 2.22 -24.52 0.60
CA CYS A 171 1.72 -25.76 0.01
C CYS A 171 0.97 -26.56 1.09
N ASN A 172 -0.30 -26.89 0.88
CA ASN A 172 -1.11 -27.66 1.82
C ASN A 172 -0.63 -29.11 1.99
N GLN A 173 0.19 -29.63 1.07
CA GLN A 173 0.67 -31.01 1.11
C GLN A 173 2.03 -31.16 1.79
N CYS A 174 3.05 -30.46 1.32
CA CYS A 174 4.41 -30.56 1.89
C CYS A 174 4.69 -29.47 2.93
N TYR A 175 3.75 -28.56 3.16
CA TYR A 175 3.84 -27.47 4.14
C TYR A 175 5.00 -26.50 3.93
N VAL A 176 5.65 -26.51 2.75
CA VAL A 176 6.62 -25.46 2.39
C VAL A 176 5.92 -24.11 2.45
N LYS A 177 6.51 -23.14 3.17
CA LYS A 177 5.88 -21.86 3.51
C LYS A 177 5.85 -20.85 2.37
N SER A 178 6.70 -21.04 1.36
CA SER A 178 6.72 -20.27 0.11
C SER A 178 6.83 -21.23 -1.05
N ILE A 179 5.92 -21.12 -2.01
CA ILE A 179 5.99 -21.91 -3.24
C ILE A 179 7.00 -21.25 -4.18
N VAL A 180 7.93 -22.04 -4.71
CA VAL A 180 8.94 -21.59 -5.67
C VAL A 180 8.59 -22.19 -7.03
N GLY A 181 8.57 -21.37 -8.07
CA GLY A 181 8.15 -21.75 -9.41
C GLY A 181 6.62 -21.78 -9.57
N ASN A 182 6.11 -22.83 -10.22
CA ASN A 182 4.68 -22.95 -10.50
C ASN A 182 3.87 -23.19 -9.21
N ARG A 183 2.75 -22.47 -9.12
CA ARG A 183 1.77 -22.57 -8.03
C ARG A 183 0.45 -23.06 -8.59
N TYR A 184 -0.17 -23.99 -7.87
CA TYR A 184 -1.47 -24.56 -8.22
C TYR A 184 -2.42 -24.34 -7.06
N GLY A 185 -3.56 -23.71 -7.29
CA GLY A 185 -4.51 -23.44 -6.21
C GLY A 185 -5.96 -23.56 -6.61
N CYS A 186 -6.82 -23.61 -5.61
CA CYS A 186 -8.26 -23.76 -5.81
C CYS A 186 -8.89 -22.43 -6.30
N PRO A 187 -9.70 -22.44 -7.38
CA PRO A 187 -10.39 -21.24 -7.84
C PRO A 187 -11.69 -20.95 -7.07
N LYS A 188 -11.98 -21.66 -5.98
CA LYS A 188 -13.19 -21.43 -5.17
C LYS A 188 -12.88 -20.40 -4.08
N ARG A 189 -13.69 -19.33 -4.01
CA ARG A 189 -13.52 -18.21 -3.06
C ARG A 189 -13.33 -18.65 -1.60
N GLU A 190 -14.01 -19.71 -1.18
CA GLU A 190 -13.97 -20.20 0.20
C GLU A 190 -12.90 -21.28 0.44
N CYS A 191 -12.10 -21.59 -0.59
CA CYS A 191 -11.09 -22.63 -0.52
C CYS A 191 -9.70 -22.05 -0.79
N ASN A 192 -8.82 -22.14 0.21
CA ASN A 192 -7.43 -21.69 0.13
C ASN A 192 -6.46 -22.87 -0.06
N TYR A 193 -6.87 -23.91 -0.79
CA TYR A 193 -6.02 -25.07 -1.04
C TYR A 193 -5.02 -24.77 -2.15
N GLU A 194 -3.74 -24.93 -1.83
CA GLU A 194 -2.58 -24.53 -2.61
C GLU A 194 -1.54 -25.66 -2.65
N LEU A 195 -0.91 -25.88 -3.79
CA LEU A 195 0.14 -26.87 -4.00
C LEU A 195 1.33 -26.26 -4.74
N CYS A 196 2.53 -26.63 -4.31
CA CYS A 196 3.72 -26.45 -5.14
C CYS A 196 3.70 -27.42 -6.32
N GLU A 197 4.45 -27.09 -7.37
CA GLU A 197 4.58 -27.91 -8.57
C GLU A 197 4.89 -29.39 -8.29
N LYS A 198 5.86 -29.67 -7.41
CA LYS A 198 6.24 -31.04 -7.04
C LYS A 198 5.07 -31.82 -6.43
N CYS A 199 4.28 -31.19 -5.56
CA CYS A 199 3.13 -31.84 -4.94
C CYS A 199 1.97 -32.03 -5.91
N TYR A 200 1.77 -31.10 -6.84
CA TYR A 200 0.78 -31.20 -7.90
C TYR A 200 1.09 -32.36 -8.87
N GLN A 201 2.33 -32.47 -9.33
CA GLN A 201 2.77 -33.51 -10.28
C GLN A 201 2.74 -34.93 -9.71
N ASN A 202 2.88 -35.10 -8.40
CA ASN A 202 2.89 -36.42 -7.77
C ASN A 202 1.51 -37.13 -7.80
N GLN A 203 0.43 -36.46 -8.23
CA GLN A 203 -0.93 -37.01 -8.44
C GLN A 203 -1.54 -37.83 -7.28
N THR A 204 -0.94 -37.83 -6.10
CA THR A 204 -1.42 -38.53 -4.90
C THR A 204 -2.44 -37.72 -4.10
N VAL A 205 -2.60 -36.44 -4.44
CA VAL A 205 -3.42 -35.50 -3.71
C VAL A 205 -4.84 -35.50 -4.25
N LYS A 206 -5.81 -35.89 -3.41
CA LYS A 206 -7.24 -35.76 -3.70
C LYS A 206 -7.77 -34.51 -3.02
N HIS A 207 -7.96 -33.44 -3.78
CA HIS A 207 -8.76 -32.28 -3.38
C HIS A 207 -10.09 -32.32 -4.14
N GLU A 208 -11.18 -31.90 -3.49
CA GLU A 208 -12.53 -31.97 -4.06
C GLU A 208 -12.69 -31.09 -5.31
N HIS A 209 -11.97 -29.98 -5.36
CA HIS A 209 -11.98 -29.05 -6.49
C HIS A 209 -10.78 -29.26 -7.41
N ASN A 210 -10.97 -28.98 -8.69
CA ASN A 210 -9.86 -28.89 -9.64
C ASN A 210 -8.99 -27.67 -9.31
N LEU A 211 -7.68 -27.90 -9.22
CA LEU A 211 -6.70 -26.83 -9.05
C LEU A 211 -6.36 -26.20 -10.40
N MET A 212 -6.12 -24.91 -10.39
CA MET A 212 -5.61 -24.15 -11.54
C MET A 212 -4.17 -23.73 -11.31
N GLU A 213 -3.39 -23.66 -12.38
CA GLU A 213 -2.06 -23.05 -12.36
C GLU A 213 -2.19 -21.52 -12.31
N TYR A 214 -1.46 -20.88 -11.41
CA TYR A 214 -1.43 -19.42 -11.29
C TYR A 214 -0.36 -18.83 -12.22
N LEU A 215 -0.72 -17.78 -12.95
CA LEU A 215 0.22 -17.00 -13.76
C LEU A 215 1.26 -16.32 -12.88
N ILE A 216 2.52 -16.38 -13.30
CA ILE A 216 3.64 -15.73 -12.61
C ILE A 216 3.63 -14.21 -12.86
N PRO A 217 3.53 -13.37 -11.81
CA PRO A 217 3.63 -11.92 -11.96
C PRO A 217 4.92 -11.49 -12.67
N LYS A 218 4.82 -10.45 -13.50
CA LYS A 218 5.91 -9.88 -14.34
C LYS A 218 6.29 -10.68 -15.59
N GLN A 219 5.81 -11.91 -15.76
CA GLN A 219 5.87 -12.56 -17.06
C GLN A 219 4.89 -11.88 -18.01
N GLN A 220 5.29 -11.58 -19.24
CA GLN A 220 4.34 -11.02 -20.22
C GLN A 220 3.25 -12.06 -20.50
N CYS A 221 2.00 -11.63 -20.36
CA CYS A 221 0.81 -12.44 -20.61
C CYS A 221 -0.04 -11.79 -21.70
N THR A 222 -0.67 -12.61 -22.52
CA THR A 222 -1.68 -12.18 -23.48
C THR A 222 -3.02 -11.95 -22.77
N PHE A 223 -3.99 -11.32 -23.46
CA PHE A 223 -5.37 -11.26 -22.96
C PHE A 223 -5.95 -12.66 -22.76
N GLU A 224 -5.68 -13.58 -23.68
CA GLU A 224 -6.06 -14.98 -23.57
C GLU A 224 -5.50 -15.65 -22.31
N ASP A 225 -4.24 -15.37 -21.94
CA ASP A 225 -3.66 -15.87 -20.69
C ASP A 225 -4.38 -15.30 -19.47
N LEU A 226 -4.62 -13.98 -19.46
CA LEU A 226 -5.21 -13.26 -18.33
C LEU A 226 -6.68 -13.61 -18.08
N PHE A 227 -7.47 -13.79 -19.15
CA PHE A 227 -8.91 -13.97 -19.09
C PHE A 227 -9.36 -15.40 -19.41
N GLY A 228 -8.53 -16.18 -20.10
CA GLY A 228 -8.88 -17.50 -20.66
C GLY A 228 -9.50 -17.41 -22.06
N LYS A 229 -9.25 -18.44 -22.89
CA LYS A 229 -9.68 -18.59 -24.31
C LYS A 229 -11.13 -18.24 -24.66
N ASN A 230 -12.05 -18.25 -23.70
CA ASN A 230 -13.48 -18.03 -23.94
C ASN A 230 -14.11 -17.19 -22.83
N CYS A 231 -13.38 -16.22 -22.28
CA CYS A 231 -13.94 -15.35 -21.27
C CYS A 231 -15.13 -14.55 -21.82
N MET A 232 -16.29 -14.75 -21.21
CA MET A 232 -17.49 -13.95 -21.47
C MET A 232 -17.54 -12.84 -20.43
N LEU A 233 -17.63 -11.60 -20.91
CA LEU A 233 -17.87 -10.41 -20.11
C LEU A 233 -19.36 -10.09 -20.09
N LEU A 234 -19.82 -9.49 -19.00
CA LEU A 234 -21.11 -8.80 -18.95
C LEU A 234 -20.94 -7.41 -19.56
N ASP A 235 -21.83 -7.07 -20.47
CA ASP A 235 -22.09 -5.73 -20.97
C ASP A 235 -23.54 -5.42 -20.59
N GLN A 236 -23.71 -4.89 -19.38
CA GLN A 236 -25.01 -4.84 -18.70
C GLN A 236 -25.61 -6.25 -18.63
N ASP A 237 -26.83 -6.45 -19.17
CA ASP A 237 -27.52 -7.73 -19.16
C ASP A 237 -27.05 -8.72 -20.25
N LYS A 238 -26.13 -8.29 -21.13
CA LYS A 238 -25.68 -9.10 -22.28
C LYS A 238 -24.32 -9.73 -21.99
N GLN A 239 -24.11 -10.95 -22.49
CA GLN A 239 -22.80 -11.56 -22.51
C GLN A 239 -22.09 -11.29 -23.84
N VAL A 240 -20.88 -10.77 -23.76
CA VAL A 240 -20.03 -10.46 -24.92
C VAL A 240 -18.66 -11.13 -24.76
N LYS A 241 -18.03 -11.50 -25.86
CA LYS A 241 -16.62 -11.95 -25.82
C LYS A 241 -15.71 -10.75 -25.64
N LEU A 242 -14.57 -10.96 -24.98
CA LEU A 242 -13.48 -10.00 -25.01
C LEU A 242 -13.03 -9.80 -26.46
N ASP A 243 -13.10 -8.57 -26.95
CA ASP A 243 -12.66 -8.22 -28.30
C ASP A 243 -11.19 -7.80 -28.28
N GLU A 244 -10.31 -8.78 -28.44
CA GLU A 244 -8.86 -8.60 -28.46
C GLU A 244 -8.37 -7.89 -29.74
N THR A 245 -9.22 -7.72 -30.75
CA THR A 245 -8.87 -7.07 -32.02
C THR A 245 -9.06 -5.56 -32.01
N ASN A 246 -9.75 -5.03 -30.99
CA ASN A 246 -10.24 -3.66 -30.96
C ASN A 246 -9.18 -2.59 -30.69
N GLN A 247 -7.90 -2.97 -30.56
CA GLN A 247 -6.76 -2.09 -30.27
C GLN A 247 -6.98 -1.09 -29.11
N LYS A 248 -7.80 -1.46 -28.11
CA LYS A 248 -8.14 -0.59 -26.98
C LYS A 248 -7.17 -0.77 -25.82
N TYR A 249 -6.93 0.31 -25.09
CA TYR A 249 -6.41 0.26 -23.73
C TYR A 249 -7.54 -0.20 -22.80
N ILE A 250 -7.25 -1.19 -21.95
CA ILE A 250 -8.24 -1.77 -21.05
C ILE A 250 -7.82 -1.51 -19.62
N ALA A 251 -8.67 -0.85 -18.84
CA ALA A 251 -8.47 -0.72 -17.41
C ALA A 251 -9.28 -1.78 -16.64
N LEU A 252 -8.60 -2.56 -15.80
CA LEU A 252 -9.19 -3.51 -14.87
C LEU A 252 -9.49 -2.79 -13.57
N TYR A 253 -10.78 -2.64 -13.27
CA TYR A 253 -11.25 -1.92 -12.09
C TYR A 253 -11.64 -2.91 -10.99
N PHE A 254 -10.79 -3.02 -9.97
CA PHE A 254 -11.02 -3.87 -8.79
C PHE A 254 -11.72 -3.05 -7.72
N SER A 255 -12.96 -3.44 -7.38
CA SER A 255 -13.84 -2.65 -6.52
C SER A 255 -14.92 -3.53 -5.89
N ALA A 256 -15.68 -2.99 -4.92
CA ALA A 256 -16.83 -3.66 -4.34
C ALA A 256 -17.81 -2.67 -3.72
N HIS A 257 -19.09 -3.06 -3.67
CA HIS A 257 -20.16 -2.25 -3.10
C HIS A 257 -19.97 -1.98 -1.61
N TRP A 258 -19.49 -2.98 -0.86
CA TRP A 258 -19.31 -2.89 0.59
C TRP A 258 -18.18 -1.93 1.01
N CYS A 259 -17.32 -1.52 0.06
CA CYS A 259 -16.12 -0.72 0.30
C CYS A 259 -16.43 0.79 0.17
N PRO A 260 -16.35 1.60 1.25
CA PRO A 260 -16.61 3.04 1.18
C PRO A 260 -15.76 3.83 0.17
N PRO A 261 -14.40 3.75 0.18
CA PRO A 261 -13.61 4.50 -0.80
C PRO A 261 -13.86 4.07 -2.25
N CYS A 262 -14.37 2.85 -2.44
CA CYS A 262 -14.79 2.36 -3.74
C CYS A 262 -16.05 3.08 -4.24
N ARG A 263 -17.06 3.24 -3.37
CA ARG A 263 -18.30 3.97 -3.68
C ARG A 263 -18.04 5.45 -3.98
N ASP A 264 -17.04 6.05 -3.34
CA ASP A 264 -16.65 7.44 -3.63
C ASP A 264 -15.92 7.57 -4.99
N PHE A 265 -15.11 6.57 -5.35
CA PHE A 265 -14.34 6.60 -6.60
C PHE A 265 -15.16 6.26 -7.86
N THR A 266 -16.12 5.34 -7.76
CA THR A 266 -16.89 4.85 -8.93
C THR A 266 -17.59 5.96 -9.73
N PRO A 267 -18.32 6.90 -9.11
CA PRO A 267 -18.99 7.97 -9.84
C PRO A 267 -18.01 8.87 -10.62
N LEU A 268 -16.86 9.21 -10.01
CA LEU A 268 -15.80 9.97 -10.67
C LEU A 268 -15.27 9.21 -11.89
N LEU A 269 -14.96 7.93 -11.74
CA LEU A 269 -14.44 7.10 -12.83
C LEU A 269 -15.48 6.94 -13.96
N ALA A 270 -16.76 6.78 -13.63
CA ALA A 270 -17.86 6.69 -14.59
C ALA A 270 -18.01 7.96 -15.43
N GLU A 271 -17.96 9.13 -14.80
CA GLU A 271 -18.00 10.41 -15.51
C GLU A 271 -16.84 10.56 -16.49
N LEU A 272 -15.61 10.29 -16.03
CA LEU A 272 -14.40 10.41 -16.86
C LEU A 272 -14.38 9.39 -18.00
N TYR A 273 -14.84 8.17 -17.75
CA TYR A 273 -15.00 7.15 -18.78
C TYR A 273 -15.93 7.61 -19.89
N LEU A 274 -17.12 8.11 -19.54
CA LEU A 274 -18.10 8.58 -20.52
C LEU A 274 -17.53 9.73 -21.36
N LYS A 275 -16.84 10.69 -20.76
CA LYS A 275 -16.13 11.76 -21.50
C LYS A 275 -15.08 11.19 -22.46
N ALA A 276 -14.25 10.26 -21.98
CA ALA A 276 -13.20 9.64 -22.78
C ALA A 276 -13.75 8.89 -24.00
N VAL A 277 -14.76 8.04 -23.82
CA VAL A 277 -15.25 7.15 -24.89
C VAL A 277 -16.31 7.81 -25.78
N ASN A 278 -17.20 8.65 -25.22
CA ASN A 278 -18.30 9.23 -25.98
C ASN A 278 -17.95 10.59 -26.60
N GLU A 279 -17.25 11.45 -25.87
CA GLU A 279 -16.92 12.80 -26.34
C GLU A 279 -15.58 12.80 -27.09
N LYS A 280 -14.53 12.29 -26.45
CA LYS A 280 -13.16 12.28 -27.01
C LYS A 280 -12.89 11.12 -27.97
N LYS A 281 -13.77 10.10 -28.01
CA LYS A 281 -13.65 8.90 -28.84
C LYS A 281 -12.30 8.17 -28.65
N LEU A 282 -11.77 8.16 -27.42
CA LEU A 282 -10.51 7.50 -27.10
C LEU A 282 -10.67 5.97 -27.19
N PRO A 283 -9.62 5.23 -27.62
CA PRO A 283 -9.62 3.78 -27.67
C PRO A 283 -9.41 3.18 -26.27
N PHE A 284 -10.35 3.44 -25.36
CA PHE A 284 -10.29 3.04 -23.96
C PHE A 284 -11.52 2.24 -23.56
N ASP A 285 -11.36 1.24 -22.70
CA ASP A 285 -12.47 0.52 -22.08
C ASP A 285 -12.16 0.15 -20.62
N ILE A 286 -13.19 -0.10 -19.82
CA ILE A 286 -13.06 -0.57 -18.44
C ILE A 286 -13.71 -1.95 -18.30
N ILE A 287 -13.07 -2.83 -17.53
CA ILE A 287 -13.62 -4.12 -17.11
C ILE A 287 -13.65 -4.15 -15.58
N PHE A 288 -14.85 -4.19 -15.01
CA PHE A 288 -15.06 -4.33 -13.58
C PHE A 288 -14.75 -5.75 -13.09
N VAL A 289 -13.92 -5.83 -12.05
CA VAL A 289 -13.51 -7.05 -11.37
C VAL A 289 -14.00 -6.98 -9.92
N SER A 290 -15.20 -7.50 -9.69
CA SER A 290 -15.88 -7.38 -8.40
C SER A 290 -15.25 -8.19 -7.27
N SER A 291 -15.13 -7.56 -6.10
CA SER A 291 -14.86 -8.18 -4.80
C SER A 291 -16.11 -8.29 -3.92
N ASP A 292 -17.30 -8.16 -4.49
CA ASP A 292 -18.57 -8.35 -3.78
C ASP A 292 -18.75 -9.80 -3.33
N ARG A 293 -19.46 -9.97 -2.21
CA ARG A 293 -19.58 -11.24 -1.48
C ARG A 293 -20.80 -12.06 -1.91
N ASP A 294 -21.72 -11.44 -2.63
CA ASP A 294 -22.94 -12.05 -3.11
C ASP A 294 -23.37 -11.41 -4.46
N GLN A 295 -24.22 -12.14 -5.20
CA GLN A 295 -24.71 -11.73 -6.53
C GLN A 295 -25.54 -10.43 -6.45
N GLN A 296 -26.34 -10.25 -5.41
CA GLN A 296 -27.23 -9.09 -5.29
C GLN A 296 -26.41 -7.81 -5.11
N SER A 297 -25.42 -7.82 -4.20
CA SER A 297 -24.49 -6.72 -4.01
C SER A 297 -23.71 -6.38 -5.29
N PHE A 298 -23.31 -7.39 -6.06
CA PHE A 298 -22.68 -7.19 -7.36
C PHE A 298 -23.64 -6.51 -8.35
N ASP A 299 -24.86 -7.03 -8.49
CA ASP A 299 -25.84 -6.52 -9.45
C ASP A 299 -26.23 -5.07 -9.12
N ASP A 300 -26.43 -4.74 -7.85
CA ASP A 300 -26.82 -3.40 -7.43
C ASP A 300 -25.74 -2.36 -7.70
N TYR A 301 -24.48 -2.72 -7.47
CA TYR A 301 -23.35 -1.83 -7.73
C TYR A 301 -23.00 -1.74 -9.21
N TYR A 302 -23.09 -2.84 -9.95
CA TYR A 302 -22.77 -2.86 -11.38
C TYR A 302 -23.75 -2.03 -12.22
N LYS A 303 -25.01 -1.88 -11.80
CA LYS A 303 -26.01 -1.01 -12.46
C LYS A 303 -25.57 0.45 -12.57
N GLU A 304 -24.69 0.92 -11.70
CA GLU A 304 -24.17 2.29 -11.71
C GLU A 304 -23.02 2.48 -12.72
N MET A 305 -22.52 1.38 -13.31
CA MET A 305 -21.30 1.38 -14.11
C MET A 305 -21.59 1.34 -15.62
N PRO A 306 -21.03 2.25 -16.42
CA PRO A 306 -21.26 2.31 -17.87
C PRO A 306 -20.37 1.37 -18.70
N TRP A 307 -19.65 0.45 -18.06
CA TRP A 307 -18.63 -0.40 -18.68
C TRP A 307 -18.92 -1.90 -18.47
N LYS A 308 -18.01 -2.76 -18.94
CA LYS A 308 -18.17 -4.22 -18.87
C LYS A 308 -17.76 -4.77 -17.50
N ALA A 309 -18.20 -5.97 -17.16
CA ALA A 309 -17.78 -6.67 -15.94
C ALA A 309 -17.41 -8.13 -16.20
N ILE A 310 -16.57 -8.70 -15.34
CA ILE A 310 -16.43 -10.14 -15.24
C ILE A 310 -17.68 -10.67 -14.51
N PRO A 311 -18.39 -11.68 -15.04
CA PRO A 311 -19.55 -12.27 -14.37
C PRO A 311 -19.25 -12.63 -12.93
N TYR A 312 -20.20 -12.36 -12.03
CA TYR A 312 -20.03 -12.62 -10.60
C TYR A 312 -19.65 -14.08 -10.30
N ASN A 313 -20.11 -15.06 -11.06
CA ASN A 313 -19.78 -16.47 -10.86
C ASN A 313 -18.44 -16.92 -11.48
N ASN A 314 -17.71 -16.04 -12.18
CA ASN A 314 -16.43 -16.37 -12.80
C ASN A 314 -15.26 -16.11 -11.83
N ASP A 315 -15.21 -16.88 -10.75
CA ASP A 315 -14.19 -16.74 -9.71
C ASP A 315 -12.78 -17.05 -10.19
N GLN A 316 -12.64 -18.01 -11.12
CA GLN A 316 -11.36 -18.40 -11.69
C GLN A 316 -10.62 -17.18 -12.28
N VAL A 317 -11.29 -16.42 -13.15
CA VAL A 317 -10.67 -15.23 -13.78
C VAL A 317 -10.42 -14.14 -12.75
N LYS A 318 -11.37 -13.86 -11.85
CA LYS A 318 -11.18 -12.81 -10.83
C LYS A 318 -10.00 -13.11 -9.90
N ILE A 319 -9.86 -14.36 -9.45
CA ILE A 319 -8.75 -14.81 -8.60
C ILE A 319 -7.43 -14.73 -9.37
N GLN A 320 -7.41 -15.16 -10.63
CA GLN A 320 -6.22 -15.07 -11.48
C GLN A 320 -5.74 -13.64 -11.64
N LEU A 321 -6.64 -12.71 -12.02
CA LEU A 321 -6.31 -11.31 -12.20
C LEU A 321 -5.86 -10.66 -10.87
N LYS A 322 -6.58 -10.92 -9.78
CA LYS A 322 -6.21 -10.40 -8.44
C LYS A 322 -4.81 -10.85 -8.03
N SER A 323 -4.49 -12.13 -8.26
CA SER A 323 -3.19 -12.69 -7.91
C SER A 323 -2.08 -12.22 -8.84
N TYR A 324 -2.32 -12.15 -10.15
CA TYR A 324 -1.32 -11.77 -11.13
C TYR A 324 -0.90 -10.30 -11.00
N PHE A 325 -1.87 -9.40 -10.79
CA PHE A 325 -1.61 -7.98 -10.55
C PHE A 325 -1.32 -7.63 -9.09
N VAL A 326 -1.32 -8.64 -8.22
CA VAL A 326 -1.00 -8.50 -6.79
C VAL A 326 -1.86 -7.42 -6.12
N ILE A 327 -3.18 -7.52 -6.31
CA ILE A 327 -4.13 -6.53 -5.78
C ILE A 327 -4.34 -6.78 -4.28
N HIS A 328 -3.71 -5.92 -3.47
CA HIS A 328 -3.80 -5.95 -2.00
C HIS A 328 -5.01 -5.18 -1.45
N GLY A 329 -5.39 -4.08 -2.10
CA GLY A 329 -6.48 -3.20 -1.67
C GLY A 329 -7.41 -2.79 -2.79
N ILE A 330 -8.61 -2.33 -2.42
CA ILE A 330 -9.59 -1.74 -3.34
C ILE A 330 -10.02 -0.34 -2.83
N PRO A 331 -10.31 0.62 -3.72
CA PRO A 331 -10.33 0.49 -5.17
C PRO A 331 -8.93 0.45 -5.80
N SER A 332 -8.72 -0.44 -6.76
CA SER A 332 -7.49 -0.53 -7.57
C SER A 332 -7.82 -0.47 -9.06
N LEU A 333 -6.97 0.19 -9.86
CA LEU A 333 -7.16 0.33 -11.31
C LEU A 333 -5.86 0.03 -12.04
N VAL A 334 -5.84 -1.07 -12.79
CA VAL A 334 -4.69 -1.50 -13.60
C VAL A 334 -4.98 -1.23 -15.06
N VAL A 335 -4.11 -0.51 -15.76
CA VAL A 335 -4.29 -0.18 -17.18
C VAL A 335 -3.39 -1.06 -18.03
N LEU A 336 -3.99 -1.71 -19.01
CA LEU A 336 -3.34 -2.58 -20.00
C LEU A 336 -3.30 -1.89 -21.35
N LYS A 337 -2.21 -2.11 -22.07
CA LYS A 337 -2.04 -1.75 -23.47
C LYS A 337 -2.90 -2.67 -24.37
N PRO A 338 -3.12 -2.29 -25.64
CA PRO A 338 -3.81 -3.12 -26.62
C PRO A 338 -3.25 -4.53 -26.83
N ASN A 339 -1.98 -4.76 -26.48
CA ASN A 339 -1.32 -6.06 -26.57
C ASN A 339 -1.37 -6.86 -25.26
N GLY A 340 -2.13 -6.41 -24.26
CA GLY A 340 -2.26 -7.06 -22.94
C GLY A 340 -1.16 -6.70 -21.94
N GLN A 341 -0.09 -6.00 -22.36
CA GLN A 341 0.98 -5.61 -21.45
C GLN A 341 0.52 -4.52 -20.48
N VAL A 342 1.02 -4.58 -19.23
CA VAL A 342 0.73 -3.56 -18.23
C VAL A 342 1.30 -2.21 -18.64
N LEU A 343 0.44 -1.19 -18.71
CA LEU A 343 0.84 0.20 -18.83
C LEU A 343 1.10 0.80 -17.46
N THR A 344 0.17 0.66 -16.51
CA THR A 344 0.32 1.15 -15.13
C THR A 344 -0.53 0.35 -14.16
N THR A 345 -0.04 0.15 -12.93
CA THR A 345 -0.84 -0.36 -11.80
C THR A 345 -1.32 0.78 -10.89
N GLN A 346 -0.92 2.03 -11.17
CA GLN A 346 -1.24 3.22 -10.38
C GLN A 346 -2.46 3.97 -10.95
N GLY A 347 -3.31 3.30 -11.72
CA GLY A 347 -4.40 3.94 -12.44
C GLY A 347 -5.37 4.71 -11.53
N ARG A 348 -5.54 4.27 -10.29
CA ARG A 348 -6.37 4.99 -9.30
C ARG A 348 -5.75 6.37 -9.02
N LYS A 349 -4.48 6.40 -8.64
CA LYS A 349 -3.73 7.64 -8.31
C LYS A 349 -3.68 8.60 -9.50
N ASP A 350 -3.46 8.05 -10.70
CA ASP A 350 -3.48 8.80 -11.95
C ASP A 350 -4.82 9.52 -12.16
N ILE A 351 -5.95 8.85 -11.95
CA ILE A 351 -7.27 9.49 -12.03
C ILE A 351 -7.47 10.55 -10.94
N ASP A 352 -7.04 10.30 -9.70
CA ASP A 352 -7.15 11.28 -8.61
C ASP A 352 -6.44 12.59 -8.95
N LYS A 353 -5.22 12.49 -9.51
CA LYS A 353 -4.35 13.64 -9.70
C LYS A 353 -4.54 14.33 -11.03
N LYS A 354 -4.89 13.58 -12.09
CA LYS A 354 -4.90 14.06 -13.47
C LYS A 354 -6.25 13.89 -14.17
N GLN A 355 -7.21 13.22 -13.55
CA GLN A 355 -8.58 13.05 -14.07
C GLN A 355 -8.59 12.58 -15.54
N LEU A 356 -9.25 13.31 -16.44
CA LEU A 356 -9.35 12.95 -17.87
C LEU A 356 -7.99 12.93 -18.57
N GLU A 357 -7.04 13.79 -18.16
CA GLU A 357 -5.68 13.85 -18.73
C GLU A 357 -4.95 12.53 -18.53
N ALA A 358 -5.22 11.79 -17.45
CA ALA A 358 -4.66 10.46 -17.24
C ALA A 358 -5.10 9.48 -18.34
N ILE A 359 -6.39 9.47 -18.68
CA ILE A 359 -6.94 8.58 -19.71
C ILE A 359 -6.39 8.96 -21.09
N GLU A 360 -6.31 10.26 -21.39
CA GLU A 360 -5.68 10.77 -22.62
C GLU A 360 -4.22 10.30 -22.72
N THR A 361 -3.44 10.47 -21.63
CA THR A 361 -2.04 10.04 -21.56
C THR A 361 -1.88 8.54 -21.77
N TRP A 362 -2.75 7.74 -21.17
CA TRP A 362 -2.71 6.29 -21.36
C TRP A 362 -2.99 5.88 -22.80
N CYS A 363 -3.94 6.54 -23.46
CA CYS A 363 -4.30 6.25 -24.85
C CYS A 363 -3.19 6.63 -25.85
N GLU A 364 -2.24 7.48 -25.46
CA GLU A 364 -1.00 7.74 -26.19
C GLU A 364 0.09 6.67 -25.93
N GLY A 365 -0.19 5.68 -25.08
CA GLY A 365 0.76 4.64 -24.69
C GLY A 365 1.79 5.09 -23.65
N LYS A 366 1.56 6.23 -22.99
CA LYS A 366 2.45 6.82 -21.99
C LYS A 366 1.94 6.54 -20.58
N LYS A 367 2.87 6.53 -19.63
CA LYS A 367 2.53 6.56 -18.19
C LYS A 367 2.28 8.01 -17.81
N VAL A 368 1.39 8.24 -16.85
CA VAL A 368 1.26 9.55 -16.22
C VAL A 368 2.55 9.86 -15.48
N GLU A 369 3.20 10.95 -15.89
CA GLU A 369 4.37 11.45 -15.19
C GLU A 369 3.93 12.48 -14.14
N TYR A 370 4.48 12.30 -12.95
CA TYR A 370 4.41 13.29 -11.91
C TYR A 370 5.72 14.07 -11.96
N PRO A 371 5.70 15.40 -11.78
CA PRO A 371 6.93 16.17 -11.66
C PRO A 371 7.84 15.44 -10.67
N LYS A 372 9.00 14.99 -11.16
CA LYS A 372 10.08 14.61 -10.26
C LYS A 372 10.49 15.92 -9.63
N LEU A 373 10.27 16.06 -8.32
CA LEU A 373 10.77 17.20 -7.56
C LEU A 373 12.24 17.38 -7.95
N SER A 374 12.58 18.56 -8.49
CA SER A 374 13.96 18.86 -8.82
C SER A 374 14.76 18.82 -7.51
N LYS A 375 16.01 18.36 -7.57
CA LYS A 375 16.85 18.17 -6.36
C LYS A 375 17.07 19.45 -5.57
N ASP A 376 16.77 20.61 -6.16
CA ASP A 376 17.09 21.95 -5.67
C ASP A 376 15.83 22.79 -5.36
N GLU A 377 14.62 22.31 -5.66
CA GLU A 377 13.38 23.00 -5.27
C GLU A 377 12.87 22.47 -3.94
N PHE A 378 12.82 23.34 -2.94
CA PHE A 378 12.25 23.03 -1.64
C PHE A 378 10.73 22.86 -1.75
N VAL A 379 10.23 21.76 -1.21
CA VAL A 379 8.83 21.37 -1.31
C VAL A 379 8.29 21.24 0.10
N TRP A 380 7.14 21.85 0.33
CA TRP A 380 6.33 21.67 1.54
C TRP A 380 5.24 20.63 1.22
N PRO A 381 5.55 19.31 1.31
CA PRO A 381 4.70 18.22 0.81
C PRO A 381 3.26 18.23 1.31
N SER A 382 3.03 18.80 2.48
CA SER A 382 1.73 18.82 3.17
C SER A 382 1.10 20.21 3.26
N VAL A 383 1.69 21.23 2.63
CA VAL A 383 1.18 22.59 2.66
C VAL A 383 0.46 22.88 1.36
N THR A 384 -0.76 23.40 1.46
CA THR A 384 -1.52 23.88 0.31
C THR A 384 -1.53 25.40 0.37
N CYS A 385 -1.16 26.07 -0.72
CA CYS A 385 -1.31 27.52 -0.79
C CYS A 385 -2.79 27.89 -0.83
N ASP A 386 -3.33 28.56 0.18
CA ASP A 386 -4.74 28.97 0.26
C ASP A 386 -5.14 29.94 -0.86
N GLY A 387 -4.18 30.69 -1.42
CA GLY A 387 -4.42 31.64 -2.50
C GLY A 387 -4.59 31.02 -3.88
N CYS A 388 -3.84 29.96 -4.21
CA CYS A 388 -3.88 29.33 -5.54
C CYS A 388 -4.15 27.82 -5.54
N GLN A 389 -4.36 27.23 -4.35
CA GLN A 389 -4.58 25.80 -4.13
C GLN A 389 -3.44 24.91 -4.61
N MET A 390 -2.22 25.46 -4.73
CA MET A 390 -1.02 24.69 -5.06
C MET A 390 -0.70 23.74 -3.91
N SER A 391 -0.71 22.44 -4.18
CA SER A 391 -0.27 21.39 -3.26
C SER A 391 0.53 20.31 -4.01
N PRO A 392 1.72 19.93 -3.52
CA PRO A 392 2.40 20.54 -2.38
C PRO A 392 2.88 21.97 -2.71
N LEU A 393 2.99 22.84 -1.70
CA LEU A 393 3.51 24.19 -1.89
C LEU A 393 5.01 24.10 -2.21
N VAL A 394 5.41 24.63 -3.36
CA VAL A 394 6.81 24.59 -3.84
C VAL A 394 7.43 25.98 -3.72
N GLY A 395 8.65 26.06 -3.17
CA GLY A 395 9.39 27.30 -2.92
C GLY A 395 9.14 27.93 -1.55
N GLU A 396 9.33 29.24 -1.43
CA GLU A 396 9.11 29.97 -0.17
C GLU A 396 7.65 29.90 0.28
N ARG A 397 7.47 29.55 1.55
CA ARG A 397 6.17 29.48 2.23
C ARG A 397 6.03 30.69 3.14
N TYR A 398 4.82 31.25 3.16
CA TYR A 398 4.44 32.32 4.07
C TYR A 398 3.19 31.90 4.83
N TYR A 399 3.21 31.99 6.15
CA TYR A 399 2.02 31.70 6.96
C TYR A 399 1.46 32.98 7.57
N CYS A 400 0.16 33.02 7.80
CA CYS A 400 -0.47 34.08 8.56
C CYS A 400 -0.37 33.81 10.06
N LYS A 401 0.10 34.79 10.84
CA LYS A 401 0.11 34.69 12.31
C LYS A 401 -1.28 34.74 12.95
N THR A 402 -2.25 35.31 12.25
CA THR A 402 -3.59 35.61 12.79
C THR A 402 -4.63 34.59 12.32
N CYS A 403 -4.60 34.21 11.05
CA CYS A 403 -5.46 33.17 10.51
C CYS A 403 -4.85 31.79 10.86
N GLY A 404 -5.62 30.95 11.55
CA GLY A 404 -5.21 29.56 11.79
C GLY A 404 -5.13 28.80 10.47
N ASN A 405 -3.99 28.12 10.24
CA ASN A 405 -3.75 27.26 9.07
C ASN A 405 -3.94 27.98 7.72
N TYR A 406 -3.35 29.16 7.58
CA TYR A 406 -3.41 29.94 6.34
C TYR A 406 -2.00 30.17 5.78
N ASP A 407 -1.71 29.52 4.65
CA ASP A 407 -0.41 29.45 4.01
C ASP A 407 -0.46 29.95 2.57
N LEU A 408 0.51 30.76 2.17
CA LEU A 408 0.64 31.29 0.81
C LEU A 408 2.01 30.94 0.25
N CYS A 409 2.05 30.60 -1.04
CA CYS A 409 3.29 30.59 -1.81
C CYS A 409 3.77 32.03 -2.06
N ALA A 410 5.06 32.21 -2.38
CA ALA A 410 5.63 33.52 -2.72
C ALA A 410 4.80 34.33 -3.72
N GLY A 411 4.26 33.69 -4.75
CA GLY A 411 3.43 34.37 -5.75
C GLY A 411 2.06 34.84 -5.24
N CYS A 412 1.50 34.17 -4.22
CA CYS A 412 0.25 34.60 -3.59
C CYS A 412 0.50 35.61 -2.46
N GLN A 413 1.62 35.51 -1.76
CA GLN A 413 2.03 36.49 -0.76
C GLN A 413 2.15 37.90 -1.36
N GLN A 414 2.72 38.04 -2.56
CA GLN A 414 2.89 39.33 -3.25
C GLN A 414 1.56 40.03 -3.57
N LYS A 415 0.45 39.29 -3.61
CA LYS A 415 -0.89 39.84 -3.86
C LYS A 415 -1.51 40.47 -2.61
N GLY A 416 -0.88 40.29 -1.45
CA GLY A 416 -1.32 40.80 -0.16
C GLY A 416 -2.36 39.92 0.52
N HIS A 417 -2.32 39.92 1.86
CA HIS A 417 -3.33 39.36 2.76
C HIS A 417 -3.58 40.38 3.87
N GLU A 418 -4.80 40.42 4.43
CA GLU A 418 -5.23 41.45 5.39
C GLU A 418 -4.39 41.45 6.68
N HIS A 419 -3.86 40.29 7.06
CA HIS A 419 -3.02 40.10 8.24
C HIS A 419 -1.54 39.93 7.88
N GLU A 420 -0.66 40.19 8.85
CA GLU A 420 0.79 39.99 8.71
C GLU A 420 1.12 38.54 8.32
N LEU A 421 1.87 38.40 7.21
CA LEU A 421 2.39 37.13 6.71
C LEU A 421 3.87 37.02 7.07
N MET A 422 4.27 35.88 7.61
CA MET A 422 5.65 35.58 7.97
C MET A 422 6.23 34.51 7.05
N PRO A 423 7.46 34.69 6.54
CA PRO A 423 8.15 33.61 5.84
C PRO A 423 8.43 32.46 6.81
N VAL A 424 8.30 31.23 6.33
CA VAL A 424 8.75 30.04 7.04
C VAL A 424 10.18 29.75 6.59
N PRO A 425 11.18 29.75 7.51
CA PRO A 425 12.56 29.46 7.18
C PRO A 425 12.71 28.09 6.51
N GLN A 426 13.66 27.96 5.58
CA GLN A 426 13.96 26.65 5.00
C GLN A 426 14.71 25.82 6.05
N PRO A 427 14.49 24.50 6.14
CA PRO A 427 15.11 23.63 7.15
C PRO A 427 16.65 23.55 7.11
N ASN A 428 17.31 24.19 6.14
CA ASN A 428 18.76 24.22 5.98
C ASN A 428 19.37 25.63 6.16
N ASP A 429 18.60 26.63 6.60
CA ASP A 429 19.12 28.01 6.78
C ASP A 429 19.79 28.23 8.15
N ASP A 430 19.94 27.20 8.99
CA ASP A 430 20.75 27.26 10.21
C ASP A 430 22.22 26.93 9.90
N ASP A 431 22.86 27.74 9.05
CA ASP A 431 24.31 27.91 9.04
C ASP A 431 24.66 28.94 10.12
N ASP A 432 25.48 28.51 11.08
CA ASP A 432 26.50 29.31 11.77
C ASP A 432 26.18 30.80 12.01
N GLU A 433 25.58 31.15 13.15
CA GLU A 433 25.91 32.40 13.82
C GLU A 433 25.64 32.35 15.34
N ASP A 434 26.74 32.56 16.07
CA ASP A 434 27.00 32.75 17.51
C ASP A 434 27.08 31.55 18.48
#